data_AF-A0A6N3CPX1-F1
#
_entry.id   AF-A0A6N3CPX1-F1
#
_cell.length_a   1.000
_cell.length_b   1.000
_cell.length_c   1.000
_cell.angle_alpha   90.00
_cell.angle_beta   90.00
_cell.angle_gamma   90.00
#
_symmetry.space_group_name_H-M   'P 1'
#
loop_
_entity.id
_entity.type
_entity.pdbx_description
1 polymer ?
#
loop_
_entity_poly.entity_id
_entity_poly.type
_entity_poly.pdbx_seq_one_letter_code
_entity_poly.pdbx_strand_id
1 'polypeptide(L)'
;MHGPDINKFYGVKKNWSTEDKYELVCQVLAGESLRSVAIAAGINSGLLYQWVHKYKTLGYNGLINKPKGRRPKDSDMKVTKNISPRQLNESEYEELIRLRAENAYIKAENEVIKKEIALREEKEAARLKAKKQRLSKHSESKDIN
;
A
#
# COMPACT_ATOMS: atom_id res chain seq x y z
N MET A 1 -37.94 0.18 -26.73
CA MET A 1 -38.24 0.94 -25.51
C MET A 1 -36.99 0.96 -24.64
N HIS A 2 -36.14 1.98 -24.72
CA HIS A 2 -35.08 2.21 -23.72
C HIS A 2 -35.59 3.33 -22.81
N GLY A 3 -35.79 3.03 -21.52
CA GLY A 3 -36.38 3.96 -20.56
C GLY A 3 -35.49 5.18 -20.33
N PRO A 4 -36.07 6.37 -20.07
CA PRO A 4 -35.34 7.64 -20.00
C PRO A 4 -34.53 7.84 -18.70
N ASP A 5 -34.25 6.79 -17.93
CA ASP A 5 -33.77 6.92 -16.55
C ASP A 5 -32.31 6.52 -16.31
N ILE A 6 -31.50 6.46 -17.37
CA ILE A 6 -30.06 6.14 -17.26
C ILE A 6 -29.19 7.34 -16.82
N ASN A 7 -29.78 8.53 -16.66
CA ASN A 7 -29.05 9.81 -16.57
C ASN A 7 -29.26 10.57 -15.25
N LYS A 8 -29.56 9.90 -14.12
CA LYS A 8 -29.79 10.54 -12.81
C LYS A 8 -28.54 10.70 -11.92
N PHE A 9 -27.34 10.29 -12.36
CA PHE A 9 -26.11 10.39 -11.56
C PHE A 9 -25.22 11.62 -11.89
N TYR A 10 -25.82 12.72 -12.34
CA TYR A 10 -25.14 14.02 -12.51
C TYR A 10 -25.83 15.02 -11.56
N GLY A 11 -25.24 15.58 -10.52
CA GLY A 11 -23.87 15.49 -10.03
C GLY A 11 -23.66 16.67 -9.07
N VAL A 12 -23.79 16.44 -7.76
CA VAL A 12 -23.06 17.28 -6.80
C VAL A 12 -21.61 16.89 -6.98
N LYS A 13 -20.77 17.81 -7.45
CA LYS A 13 -19.32 17.58 -7.53
C LYS A 13 -18.81 17.46 -6.10
N LYS A 14 -18.82 16.25 -5.55
CA LYS A 14 -18.21 15.98 -4.24
C LYS A 14 -16.72 16.29 -4.38
N ASN A 15 -16.25 17.26 -3.61
CA ASN A 15 -14.83 17.56 -3.50
C ASN A 15 -14.20 16.42 -2.70
N TRP A 16 -13.57 15.47 -3.40
CA TRP A 16 -12.84 14.38 -2.75
C TRP A 16 -11.54 14.90 -2.17
N SER A 17 -11.37 14.73 -0.86
CA SER A 17 -10.08 14.94 -0.19
C SER A 17 -9.05 13.96 -0.73
N THR A 18 -7.77 14.26 -0.52
CA THR A 18 -6.70 13.29 -0.82
C THR A 18 -6.83 12.04 0.03
N GLU A 19 -7.26 12.21 1.28
CA GLU A 19 -7.44 11.14 2.24
C GLU A 19 -8.58 10.20 1.84
N ASP A 20 -9.75 10.76 1.51
CA ASP A 20 -10.90 9.96 1.03
C ASP A 20 -10.54 9.13 -0.21
N LYS A 21 -9.73 9.69 -1.13
CA LYS A 21 -9.27 8.94 -2.30
C LYS A 21 -8.31 7.83 -1.91
N TYR A 22 -7.44 8.10 -0.94
CA TYR A 22 -6.44 7.15 -0.47
C TYR A 22 -7.11 5.94 0.17
N GLU A 23 -8.12 6.15 1.01
CA GLU A 23 -8.90 5.06 1.62
C GLU A 23 -9.50 4.11 0.56
N LEU A 24 -10.14 4.66 -0.47
CA LEU A 24 -10.72 3.86 -1.56
C LEU A 24 -9.65 3.11 -2.36
N VAL A 25 -8.48 3.72 -2.56
CA VAL A 25 -7.36 3.06 -3.22
C VAL A 25 -6.81 1.93 -2.35
N CYS A 26 -6.70 2.12 -1.03
CA CYS A 26 -6.28 1.10 -0.08
C CYS A 26 -7.20 -0.12 -0.10
N GLN A 27 -8.52 0.06 -0.14
CA GLN A 27 -9.48 -1.05 -0.25
C GLN A 27 -9.26 -1.89 -1.51
N VAL A 28 -9.04 -1.22 -2.66
CA VAL A 28 -8.73 -1.92 -3.91
C VAL A 28 -7.38 -2.63 -3.85
N LEU A 29 -6.37 -2.04 -3.20
CA LEU A 29 -5.06 -2.68 -3.00
C LEU A 29 -5.11 -3.85 -2.02
N ALA A 30 -6.05 -3.85 -1.08
CA ALA A 30 -6.32 -4.96 -0.17
C ALA A 30 -7.01 -6.16 -0.87
N GLY A 31 -7.37 -6.02 -2.15
CA GLY A 31 -7.92 -7.09 -2.97
C GLY A 31 -9.41 -6.97 -3.24
N GLU A 32 -10.08 -5.90 -2.78
CA GLU A 32 -11.47 -5.67 -3.13
C GLU A 32 -11.64 -5.32 -4.61
N SER A 33 -12.80 -5.71 -5.16
CA SER A 33 -13.09 -5.42 -6.56
C SER A 33 -13.28 -3.92 -6.76
N LEU A 34 -12.71 -3.39 -7.84
CA LEU A 34 -12.84 -1.97 -8.15
C LEU A 34 -14.30 -1.53 -8.31
N ARG A 35 -15.16 -2.43 -8.81
CA ARG A 35 -16.59 -2.17 -9.00
C ARG A 35 -17.35 -2.12 -7.67
N SER A 36 -17.05 -3.01 -6.72
CA SER A 36 -17.72 -3.01 -5.41
C SER A 36 -17.38 -1.74 -4.62
N VAL A 37 -16.11 -1.37 -4.57
CA VAL A 37 -15.64 -0.15 -3.89
C VAL A 37 -16.27 1.10 -4.53
N ALA A 38 -16.31 1.17 -5.86
CA ALA A 38 -16.91 2.29 -6.56
C ALA A 38 -18.43 2.44 -6.28
N ILE A 39 -19.17 1.33 -6.23
CA ILE A 39 -20.60 1.34 -5.89
C ILE A 39 -20.80 1.79 -4.44
N ALA A 40 -20.05 1.24 -3.50
CA ALA A 40 -20.13 1.61 -2.08
C ALA A 40 -19.84 3.11 -1.86
N ALA A 41 -18.85 3.64 -2.58
CA ALA A 41 -18.48 5.05 -2.51
C ALA A 41 -19.36 5.98 -3.36
N GLY A 42 -20.29 5.44 -4.15
CA GLY A 42 -21.16 6.21 -5.05
C GLY A 42 -20.39 6.93 -6.16
N ILE A 43 -19.26 6.39 -6.61
CA ILE A 43 -18.42 6.97 -7.66
C ILE A 43 -18.39 6.09 -8.91
N ASN A 44 -17.96 6.69 -10.02
CA ASN A 44 -17.71 5.95 -11.24
C ASN A 44 -16.45 5.06 -11.07
N SER A 45 -16.53 3.80 -11.48
CA SER A 45 -15.41 2.86 -11.46
C SER A 45 -14.20 3.36 -12.27
N GLY A 46 -14.42 4.02 -13.41
CA GLY A 46 -13.34 4.63 -14.19
C GLY A 46 -12.57 5.71 -13.44
N LEU A 47 -13.24 6.46 -12.55
CA LEU A 47 -12.60 7.47 -11.70
C LEU A 47 -11.70 6.82 -10.64
N LEU A 48 -12.21 5.78 -9.97
CA LEU A 48 -11.44 5.01 -8.99
C LEU A 48 -10.23 4.33 -9.65
N TYR A 49 -10.40 3.78 -10.86
CA TYR A 49 -9.31 3.20 -11.64
C TYR A 49 -8.19 4.21 -11.90
N GLN A 50 -8.52 5.45 -12.28
CA GLN A 50 -7.52 6.49 -12.48
C GLN A 50 -6.78 6.83 -11.18
N TRP A 51 -7.47 6.85 -10.04
CA TRP A 51 -6.83 7.09 -8.74
C TRP A 51 -5.88 5.96 -8.35
N VAL A 52 -6.31 4.71 -8.49
CA VAL A 52 -5.46 3.53 -8.24
C VAL A 52 -4.23 3.54 -9.15
N HIS A 53 -4.41 3.82 -10.44
CA HIS A 53 -3.30 3.90 -11.38
C HIS A 53 -2.31 5.02 -11.01
N LYS A 54 -2.81 6.23 -10.73
CA LYS A 54 -1.98 7.35 -10.29
C LYS A 54 -1.22 7.04 -9.02
N TYR A 55 -1.86 6.38 -8.05
CA TYR A 55 -1.22 5.96 -6.82
C TYR A 55 -0.09 4.95 -7.08
N LYS A 56 -0.31 3.95 -7.94
CA LYS A 56 0.75 3.00 -8.32
C LYS A 56 1.95 3.67 -9.02
N THR A 57 1.71 4.73 -9.79
CA THR A 57 2.76 5.42 -10.54
C THR A 57 3.48 6.54 -9.76
N LEU A 58 2.77 7.27 -8.91
CA LEU A 58 3.24 8.52 -8.27
C LEU A 58 3.10 8.50 -6.74
N GLY A 59 2.62 7.41 -6.15
CA GLY A 59 2.31 7.30 -4.74
C GLY A 59 1.17 8.23 -4.31
N TYR A 60 1.16 8.58 -3.02
CA TYR A 60 0.17 9.48 -2.42
C TYR A 60 0.06 10.84 -3.15
N ASN A 61 1.18 11.35 -3.68
CA ASN A 61 1.23 12.59 -4.46
C ASN A 61 0.35 12.55 -5.73
N GLY A 62 0.09 11.36 -6.28
CA GLY A 62 -0.80 11.17 -7.42
C GLY A 62 -2.28 11.44 -7.12
N LEU A 63 -2.68 11.44 -5.84
CA LEU A 63 -4.05 11.66 -5.39
C LEU A 63 -4.35 13.14 -5.09
N ILE A 64 -3.29 13.96 -4.94
CA ILE A 64 -3.37 15.40 -4.70
C ILE A 64 -4.12 16.09 -5.85
N ASN A 65 -5.13 16.90 -5.49
CA ASN A 65 -5.88 17.71 -6.43
C ASN A 65 -4.96 18.77 -7.06
N LYS A 66 -4.59 18.59 -8.33
CA LYS A 66 -3.84 19.60 -9.07
C LYS A 66 -4.79 20.72 -9.52
N PRO A 67 -4.34 22.00 -9.50
CA PRO A 67 -5.13 23.11 -9.99
C PRO A 67 -5.54 22.85 -11.45
N LYS A 68 -6.83 22.97 -11.71
CA LYS A 68 -7.43 22.66 -13.01
C LYS A 68 -7.28 23.88 -13.92
N GLY A 69 -6.46 23.79 -14.97
CA GLY A 69 -6.29 24.89 -15.93
C GLY A 69 -5.03 24.79 -16.79
N ARG A 70 -4.97 25.61 -17.84
CA ARG A 70 -3.76 25.84 -18.63
C ARG A 70 -2.73 26.52 -17.73
N ARG A 71 -1.45 26.11 -17.79
CA ARG A 71 -0.37 26.93 -17.21
C ARG A 71 -0.49 28.35 -17.81
N PRO A 72 -0.32 29.43 -17.03
CA PRO A 72 -0.31 30.77 -17.58
C PRO A 72 0.59 30.82 -18.81
N LYS A 73 0.10 31.37 -19.93
CA LYS A 73 0.92 31.60 -21.12
C LYS A 73 2.01 32.57 -20.70
N ASP A 74 3.27 32.19 -20.85
CA ASP A 74 4.43 32.95 -20.41
C ASP A 74 4.25 34.43 -20.79
N SER A 75 4.07 35.31 -19.81
CA SER A 75 4.40 36.72 -19.98
C SER A 75 5.92 36.78 -19.85
N ASP A 76 6.60 37.22 -20.90
CA ASP A 76 8.04 37.51 -20.95
C ASP A 76 8.48 38.59 -19.95
N MET A 77 8.29 38.30 -18.67
CA MET A 77 8.93 39.00 -17.58
C MET A 77 9.65 37.92 -16.80
N LYS A 78 10.94 37.75 -17.11
CA LYS A 78 11.89 37.07 -16.24
C LYS A 78 11.89 37.80 -14.89
N VAL A 79 10.93 37.48 -14.04
CA VAL A 79 11.17 37.51 -12.61
C VAL A 79 11.83 36.17 -12.35
N THR A 80 13.15 36.15 -12.43
CA THR A 80 13.95 35.17 -11.68
C THR A 80 13.57 35.37 -10.22
N LYS A 81 12.46 34.76 -9.82
CA LYS A 81 12.25 34.42 -8.42
C LYS A 81 13.41 33.50 -8.15
N ASN A 82 14.41 34.00 -7.45
CA ASN A 82 15.41 33.18 -6.81
C ASN A 82 14.59 32.15 -6.02
N ILE A 83 14.38 30.99 -6.61
CA ILE A 83 14.00 29.80 -5.87
C ILE A 83 15.31 29.48 -5.16
N SER A 84 15.56 30.19 -4.06
CA SER A 84 16.39 29.61 -3.02
C SER A 84 15.81 28.21 -2.82
N PRO A 85 16.62 27.15 -2.82
CA PRO A 85 16.12 25.83 -2.46
C PRO A 85 15.35 26.03 -1.17
N ARG A 86 14.04 25.72 -1.21
CA ARG A 86 13.15 25.81 -0.05
C ARG A 86 13.95 25.21 1.09
N GLN A 87 14.33 26.03 2.08
CA GLN A 87 14.98 25.48 3.25
C GLN A 87 13.95 24.53 3.83
N LEU A 88 14.23 23.23 3.72
CA LEU A 88 13.50 22.23 4.47
C LEU A 88 13.54 22.75 5.89
N ASN A 89 12.38 23.01 6.50
CA ASN A 89 12.33 23.34 7.92
C ASN A 89 13.13 22.24 8.60
N GLU A 90 14.16 22.55 9.39
CA GLU A 90 15.10 21.57 9.98
C GLU A 90 14.36 20.36 10.56
N SER A 91 13.15 20.60 11.08
CA SER A 91 12.15 19.63 11.50
C SER A 91 11.82 18.50 10.51
N GLU A 92 11.60 18.75 9.20
CA GLU A 92 11.25 17.70 8.22
C GLU A 92 12.46 16.80 7.92
N TYR A 93 13.67 17.39 7.83
CA TYR A 93 14.90 16.65 7.59
C TYR A 93 15.29 15.80 8.81
N GLU A 94 15.16 16.37 10.01
CA GLU A 94 15.33 15.64 11.26
C GLU A 94 14.32 14.51 11.43
N GLU A 95 13.04 14.74 11.11
CA GLU A 95 12.01 13.70 11.14
C GLU A 95 12.34 12.58 10.15
N LEU A 96 12.81 12.92 8.95
CA LEU A 96 13.27 11.92 7.98
C LEU A 96 14.46 11.11 8.50
N ILE A 97 15.40 11.72 9.21
CA ILE A 97 16.51 11.01 9.87
C ILE A 97 15.97 10.07 10.94
N ARG A 98 15.08 10.54 11.82
CA ARG A 98 14.46 9.73 12.89
C ARG A 98 13.72 8.53 12.31
N LEU A 99 12.87 8.74 11.30
CA LEU A 99 12.12 7.69 10.63
C LEU A 99 13.04 6.68 9.92
N ARG A 100 14.15 7.13 9.32
CA ARG A 100 15.12 6.22 8.70
C ARG A 100 15.84 5.36 9.74
N ALA A 101 16.20 5.95 10.88
CA ALA A 101 16.82 5.21 11.99
C ALA A 101 15.85 4.18 12.57
N GLU A 102 14.60 4.57 12.84
CA GLU A 102 13.56 3.66 13.34
C GLU A 102 13.26 2.53 12.36
N ASN A 103 13.12 2.82 11.06
CA ASN A 103 12.95 1.79 10.04
C ASN A 103 14.14 0.82 9.97
N ALA A 104 15.37 1.31 10.15
CA ALA A 104 16.56 0.45 10.17
C ALA A 104 16.54 -0.48 11.39
N TYR A 105 16.17 0.03 12.56
CA TYR A 105 16.01 -0.75 13.79
C TYR A 105 14.94 -1.84 13.63
N ILE A 106 13.74 -1.48 13.18
CA ILE A 106 12.63 -2.42 12.96
C ILE A 106 13.01 -3.51 11.94
N LYS A 107 13.79 -3.18 10.90
CA LYS A 107 14.28 -4.17 9.94
C LYS A 107 15.24 -5.17 10.59
N ALA A 108 16.16 -4.70 11.43
CA ALA A 108 17.07 -5.58 12.15
C ALA A 108 16.34 -6.53 13.09
N GLU A 109 15.35 -6.03 13.85
CA GLU A 109 14.52 -6.86 14.73
C GLU A 109 13.74 -7.93 13.95
N ASN A 110 13.13 -7.54 12.82
CA ASN A 110 12.44 -8.49 11.95
C ASN A 110 13.38 -9.59 11.41
N GLU A 111 14.63 -9.28 11.10
CA GLU A 111 15.60 -10.30 10.68
C GLU A 111 15.94 -11.27 11.80
N VAL A 112 16.09 -10.79 13.04
CA VAL A 112 16.32 -11.65 14.21
C VAL A 112 15.14 -12.58 14.43
N ILE A 113 13.91 -12.05 14.43
CA ILE A 113 12.69 -12.86 14.60
C ILE A 113 12.58 -13.94 13.51
N LYS A 114 12.86 -13.60 12.25
CA LYS A 114 12.85 -14.58 11.15
C LYS A 114 13.87 -15.71 11.36
N LYS A 115 15.08 -15.39 11.83
CA LYS A 115 16.11 -16.40 12.13
C LYS A 115 15.70 -17.29 13.31
N GLU A 116 15.08 -16.72 14.34
CA GLU A 116 14.57 -17.50 15.48
C GLU A 116 13.45 -18.46 15.09
N ILE A 117 12.51 -18.01 14.27
CA ILE A 117 11.42 -18.85 13.75
C ILE A 117 12.00 -20.02 12.96
N ALA A 118 12.90 -19.76 12.02
CA ALA A 118 13.54 -20.80 11.21
C ALA A 118 14.27 -21.84 12.08
N LEU A 119 14.99 -21.40 13.12
CA LEU A 119 15.69 -22.30 14.04
C LEU A 119 14.72 -23.15 14.87
N ARG A 120 13.57 -22.61 15.29
CA ARG A 120 12.55 -23.35 16.03
C ARG A 120 11.91 -24.41 15.15
N GLU A 121 11.52 -24.05 13.92
CA GLU A 121 10.93 -24.96 12.94
C GLU A 121 11.89 -26.11 12.59
N GLU A 122 13.18 -25.83 12.40
CA GLU A 122 14.21 -26.86 12.16
C GLU A 122 14.31 -27.85 13.35
N LYS A 123 14.34 -27.33 14.58
CA LYS A 123 14.39 -28.16 15.79
C LYS A 123 13.15 -29.03 15.93
N GLU A 124 11.96 -28.50 15.66
CA GLU A 124 10.72 -29.26 15.70
C GLU A 124 10.68 -30.34 14.61
N ALA A 125 11.06 -30.00 13.38
CA ALA A 125 11.15 -30.96 12.27
C ALA A 125 12.13 -32.10 12.60
N ALA A 126 13.29 -31.81 13.18
CA ALA A 126 14.26 -32.80 13.61
C ALA A 126 13.69 -33.73 14.72
N ARG A 127 12.99 -33.16 15.71
CA ARG A 127 12.33 -33.94 16.78
C ARG A 127 11.24 -34.86 16.23
N LEU A 128 10.41 -34.36 15.32
CA LEU A 128 9.35 -35.16 14.67
C LEU A 128 9.95 -36.29 13.84
N LYS A 129 11.01 -36.02 13.08
CA LYS A 129 11.75 -37.03 12.30
C LYS A 129 12.33 -38.12 13.21
N ALA A 130 12.98 -37.75 14.32
CA ALA A 130 13.52 -38.70 15.28
C ALA A 130 12.42 -39.55 15.95
N LYS A 131 11.28 -38.93 16.31
CA LYS A 131 10.13 -39.65 16.88
C LYS A 131 9.55 -40.67 15.88
N LYS A 132 9.39 -40.28 14.61
CA LYS A 132 8.92 -41.17 13.53
C LYS A 132 9.86 -42.36 13.33
N GLN A 133 11.18 -42.12 13.29
CA GLN A 133 12.17 -43.18 13.17
C GLN A 133 12.14 -44.16 14.36
N ARG A 134 11.99 -43.66 15.60
CA ARG A 134 11.87 -44.52 16.80
C ARG A 134 10.62 -45.39 16.76
N LEU A 135 9.48 -44.85 16.32
CA LEU A 135 8.23 -45.61 16.21
C LEU A 135 8.31 -46.71 15.15
N SER A 136 8.94 -46.45 14.00
CA SER A 136 9.17 -47.46 12.94
C SER A 136 9.99 -48.65 13.43
N LYS A 137 11.10 -48.38 14.15
CA LYS A 137 11.95 -49.45 14.72
C LYS A 137 11.20 -50.30 15.75
N HIS A 138 10.27 -49.71 16.49
CA HIS A 138 9.48 -50.44 17.46
C HIS A 138 8.38 -51.30 16.82
N SER A 139 7.79 -50.89 15.70
CA SER A 139 6.82 -51.75 14.99
C SER A 139 7.52 -52.95 14.35
N GLU A 140 8.66 -52.74 13.66
CA GLU A 140 9.42 -53.82 13.03
C GLU A 140 9.85 -54.93 14.00
N SER A 141 10.11 -54.58 15.27
CA SER A 141 10.50 -55.55 16.31
C SER A 141 9.32 -56.30 16.94
N LYS A 142 8.07 -55.81 16.79
CA LYS A 142 6.86 -56.51 17.28
C LYS A 142 6.33 -57.55 16.31
N ASP A 143 6.62 -57.39 15.02
CA ASP A 143 6.09 -58.28 13.97
C ASP A 143 6.91 -59.59 13.79
N ILE A 144 7.99 -59.79 14.56
CA ILE A 144 8.91 -60.93 14.46
C ILE A 144 8.72 -61.98 15.58
N ASN A 145 7.58 -62.00 16.28
CA ASN A 145 7.28 -62.99 17.34
C ASN A 145 5.92 -63.63 17.12
#